data_AF-A0A936YAZ6-F1
#
_entry.id   AF-A0A936YAZ6-F1
#
_cell.length_a   1.000
_cell.length_b   1.000
_cell.length_c   1.000
_cell.angle_alpha   90.00
_cell.angle_beta   90.00
_cell.angle_gamma   90.00
#
_symmetry.space_group_name_H-M   'P 1'
#
loop_
_entity.id
_entity.type
_entity.pdbx_description
1 polymer ?
#
loop_
_entity_poly.entity_id
_entity_poly.type
_entity_poly.pdbx_seq_one_letter_code
_entity_poly.pdbx_strand_id
1 'polypeptide(L)' 'MAATTTANSHMASDLPGKEKCYGVAKAGQNACANLSATHDCAGQAKVDNDKSEWMYVAKGTCKKLKGLSEVEAKKAAKKN' A
#
# COMPACT_ATOMS: atom_id res chain seq x y z
N MET A 1 -23.94 19.29 20.57
CA MET A 1 -24.54 18.73 19.35
C MET A 1 -23.48 18.72 18.25
N ALA A 2 -23.37 17.57 17.57
CA ALA A 2 -22.69 17.24 16.31
C ALA A 2 -21.63 18.20 15.71
N ALA A 3 -20.39 17.71 15.66
CA ALA A 3 -19.51 17.92 14.50
C ALA A 3 -18.92 16.56 14.11
N THR A 4 -19.68 15.81 13.31
CA THR A 4 -19.21 14.63 12.59
C THR A 4 -18.19 15.07 11.54
N THR A 5 -16.90 15.03 11.88
CA THR A 5 -15.82 15.18 10.91
C THR A 5 -15.72 13.88 10.12
N THR A 6 -16.49 13.79 9.03
CA THR A 6 -16.31 12.76 8.00
C THR A 6 -14.94 12.98 7.36
N ALA A 7 -13.93 12.23 7.81
CA ALA A 7 -12.62 12.19 7.19
C ALA A 7 -12.77 11.57 5.80
N ASN A 8 -12.96 12.42 4.80
CA ASN A 8 -12.96 12.09 3.39
C ASN A 8 -11.57 11.55 3.03
N SER A 9 -11.45 10.23 3.05
CA SER A 9 -10.22 9.50 2.71
C SER A 9 -10.06 9.47 1.20
N HIS A 10 -9.73 10.61 0.60
CA HIS A 10 -9.25 10.74 -0.77
C HIS A 10 -7.97 11.59 -0.66
N MET A 11 -6.78 11.16 -1.05
CA MET A 11 -6.44 10.32 -2.18
C MET A 11 -5.27 9.40 -1.78
N ALA A 12 -5.47 8.09 -1.89
CA ALA A 12 -4.34 7.22 -2.13
C ALA A 12 -3.72 7.66 -3.47
N SER A 13 -2.41 7.53 -3.58
CA SER A 13 -1.64 7.92 -4.76
C SER A 13 -1.89 6.97 -5.96
N ASP A 14 -3.14 6.53 -6.17
CA ASP A 14 -3.57 5.66 -7.26
C ASP A 14 -3.58 6.41 -8.58
N LEU A 15 -2.75 5.93 -9.51
CA LEU A 15 -2.86 6.24 -10.93
C LEU A 15 -4.28 5.85 -11.40
N PRO A 16 -4.87 6.55 -12.38
CA PRO A 16 -6.19 6.18 -12.89
C PRO A 16 -6.20 4.71 -13.34
N GLY A 17 -6.97 3.88 -12.62
CA GLY A 17 -7.10 2.44 -12.86
C GLY A 17 -6.08 1.54 -12.15
N LYS A 18 -5.07 2.07 -11.44
CA LYS A 18 -4.08 1.28 -10.70
C LYS A 18 -3.90 1.79 -9.27
N GLU A 19 -3.90 0.89 -8.30
CA GLU A 19 -3.64 1.19 -6.89
C GLU A 19 -2.29 0.62 -6.43
N LYS A 20 -1.66 1.30 -5.46
CA LYS A 20 -0.54 0.71 -4.74
C LYS A 20 -1.07 -0.32 -3.76
N CYS A 21 -0.65 -1.55 -3.95
CA CYS A 21 -1.02 -2.66 -3.11
C CYS A 21 0.18 -3.18 -2.33
N TYR A 22 0.08 -3.07 -1.02
CA TYR A 22 1.07 -3.48 -0.05
C TYR A 22 0.83 -4.92 0.40
N GLY A 23 1.88 -5.68 0.70
CA GLY A 23 1.72 -7.07 1.16
C GLY A 23 1.40 -8.07 0.07
N VAL A 24 1.60 -7.73 -1.21
CA VAL A 24 1.39 -8.64 -2.36
C VAL A 24 2.62 -8.76 -3.25
N ALA A 25 3.66 -7.97 -3.00
CA ALA A 25 4.90 -8.02 -3.73
C ALA A 25 5.70 -9.27 -3.36
N LYS A 26 6.23 -9.97 -4.36
CA LYS A 26 7.14 -11.10 -4.14
C LYS A 26 8.55 -10.61 -3.81
N ALA A 27 9.37 -11.50 -3.27
CA ALA A 27 10.78 -11.22 -3.05
C ALA A 27 11.45 -10.76 -4.36
N GLY A 28 12.18 -9.65 -4.31
CA GLY A 28 12.82 -9.04 -5.46
C GLY A 28 11.88 -8.39 -6.50
N GLN A 29 10.56 -8.38 -6.26
CA GLN A 29 9.56 -7.89 -7.22
C GLN A 29 8.71 -6.72 -6.66
N ASN A 30 9.22 -6.02 -5.65
CA ASN A 30 8.60 -4.79 -5.16
C ASN A 30 8.82 -3.62 -6.12
N ALA A 31 7.88 -2.69 -6.10
CA ALA A 31 8.05 -1.39 -6.75
C ALA A 31 9.06 -0.51 -5.99
N CYS A 32 9.52 0.53 -6.67
CA CYS A 32 10.36 1.60 -6.10
C CYS A 32 9.66 2.24 -4.89
N ALA A 33 10.39 2.50 -3.81
CA ALA A 33 9.91 2.94 -2.50
C ALA A 33 9.13 1.86 -1.72
N ASN A 34 9.10 1.98 -0.39
CA ASN A 34 8.28 1.13 0.47
C ASN A 34 7.46 1.96 1.47
N LEU A 35 6.56 1.31 2.22
CA LEU A 35 5.66 1.97 3.17
C LEU A 35 6.41 2.76 4.24
N SER A 36 7.54 2.21 4.69
CA SER A 36 8.38 2.77 5.75
C SER A 36 9.45 3.74 5.23
N ALA A 37 9.50 3.99 3.91
CA ALA A 37 10.57 4.70 3.22
C ALA A 37 11.99 4.23 3.63
N THR A 38 12.16 2.96 3.98
CA THR A 38 13.46 2.40 4.41
C THR A 38 14.35 2.05 3.23
N HIS A 39 13.76 1.84 2.05
CA HIS A 39 14.49 1.69 0.80
C HIS A 39 13.68 2.24 -0.36
N ASP A 40 14.39 2.87 -1.29
CA ASP A 40 13.79 3.50 -2.45
C ASP A 40 13.82 2.63 -3.70
N CYS A 41 14.60 1.55 -3.76
CA CYS A 41 14.82 0.78 -4.99
C CYS A 41 13.97 -0.50 -5.08
N ALA A 42 13.51 -0.82 -6.30
CA ALA A 42 12.90 -2.10 -6.63
C ALA A 42 13.90 -3.25 -6.44
N GLY A 43 13.43 -4.42 -6.02
CA GLY A 43 14.28 -5.59 -5.81
C GLY A 43 14.85 -5.74 -4.39
N GLN A 44 14.52 -4.83 -3.47
CA GLN A 44 14.97 -4.86 -2.07
C GLN A 44 14.09 -5.77 -1.18
N ALA A 45 12.92 -6.17 -1.66
CA ALA A 45 12.06 -7.12 -0.96
C ALA A 45 12.78 -8.46 -0.75
N LYS A 46 13.07 -8.79 0.51
CA LYS A 46 13.72 -10.07 0.87
C LYS A 46 12.73 -11.23 1.02
N VAL A 47 11.47 -10.91 1.27
CA VAL A 47 10.41 -11.89 1.53
C VAL A 47 9.20 -11.61 0.66
N ASP A 48 8.45 -12.66 0.36
CA ASP A 48 7.20 -12.55 -0.35
C ASP A 48 6.10 -11.99 0.55
N ASN A 49 5.22 -11.16 -0.03
CA ASN A 49 4.06 -10.57 0.62
C ASN A 49 4.41 -9.68 1.84
N ASP A 50 5.58 -9.05 1.80
CA ASP A 50 5.98 -8.11 2.85
C ASP A 50 5.02 -6.91 2.90
N LYS A 51 4.54 -6.57 4.10
CA LYS A 51 3.54 -5.53 4.32
C LYS A 51 4.08 -4.11 4.10
N SER A 52 5.39 -3.94 4.18
CA SER A 52 6.07 -2.69 3.87
C SER A 52 6.27 -2.56 2.36
N GLU A 53 6.39 -3.68 1.65
CA GLU A 53 6.56 -3.72 0.21
C GLU A 53 5.25 -3.58 -0.56
N TRP A 54 5.30 -2.92 -1.71
CA TRP A 54 4.13 -2.74 -2.56
C TRP A 54 4.42 -2.94 -4.03
N MET A 55 3.34 -3.12 -4.79
CA MET A 55 3.35 -3.08 -6.25
C MET A 55 2.10 -2.39 -6.78
N TYR A 56 2.17 -1.91 -8.02
CA TYR A 56 1.00 -1.40 -8.72
C TYR A 56 0.14 -2.55 -9.24
N VAL A 57 -1.12 -2.59 -8.80
CA VAL A 57 -2.14 -3.54 -9.29
C VAL A 57 -3.33 -2.77 -9.82
N ALA A 58 -4.21 -3.43 -10.57
CA ALA A 58 -5.45 -2.79 -11.00
C ALA A 58 -6.34 -2.45 -9.79
N LYS A 59 -6.99 -1.28 -9.82
CA LYS A 59 -7.87 -0.83 -8.73
C LYS A 59 -8.97 -1.86 -8.45
N GLY A 60 -9.23 -2.16 -7.19
CA GLY A 60 -10.11 -3.22 -6.70
C GLY A 60 -9.45 -4.60 -6.57
N THR A 61 -8.21 -4.78 -7.07
CA THR A 61 -7.54 -6.09 -7.04
C THR A 61 -6.77 -6.32 -5.75
N CYS A 62 -6.32 -5.25 -5.08
CA CYS A 62 -5.45 -5.38 -3.92
C CYS A 62 -6.07 -6.21 -2.78
N LYS A 63 -7.31 -5.89 -2.40
CA LYS A 63 -8.07 -6.67 -1.41
C LYS A 63 -8.26 -8.13 -1.84
N LYS A 64 -8.42 -8.38 -3.14
CA LYS A 64 -8.61 -9.72 -3.71
C LYS A 64 -7.35 -10.57 -3.58
N LEU A 65 -6.18 -9.92 -3.61
CA LEU A 65 -4.86 -10.51 -3.38
C LEU A 65 -4.48 -10.59 -1.90
N LYS A 66 -5.42 -10.31 -0.97
CA LYS A 66 -5.19 -10.22 0.48
C LYS A 66 -4.15 -9.16 0.88
N GLY A 67 -3.94 -8.17 0.01
CA GLY A 67 -3.09 -7.02 0.28
C GLY A 67 -3.81 -5.85 0.95
N LEU A 68 -3.04 -4.80 1.22
CA LEU A 68 -3.51 -3.55 1.81
C LEU A 68 -3.32 -2.41 0.80
N SER A 69 -4.36 -1.61 0.57
CA SER A 69 -4.21 -0.37 -0.20
C SER A 69 -3.28 0.63 0.50
N GLU A 70 -2.72 1.62 -0.21
CA GLU A 70 -1.83 2.64 0.40
C GLU A 70 -2.41 3.27 1.67
N VAL A 71 -3.72 3.57 1.67
CA VAL A 71 -4.41 4.15 2.84
C VAL A 71 -4.50 3.14 3.98
N GLU A 72 -4.85 1.88 3.70
CA GLU A 72 -4.95 0.84 4.72
C GLU A 72 -3.57 0.49 5.30
N ALA A 73 -2.55 0.40 4.46
CA ALA A 73 -1.17 0.12 4.86
C ALA A 73 -0.62 1.24 5.75
N LYS A 74 -0.75 2.51 5.33
CA LYS A 74 -0.35 3.67 6.15
C LYS A 74 -1.11 3.73 7.47
N LYS A 75 -2.41 3.42 7.47
CA LYS A 75 -3.23 3.38 8.69
C LYS A 75 -2.80 2.25 9.63
N ALA A 76 -2.43 1.08 9.08
CA ALA A 76 -1.89 -0.03 9.86
C ALA A 76 -0.52 0.31 10.49
N ALA A 77 0.36 0.97 9.73
CA ALA A 77 1.69 1.39 10.22
C ALA A 77 1.61 2.46 11.32
N LYS A 78 0.61 3.35 11.28
CA LYS A 78 0.43 4.43 12.27
C LYS A 78 -0.27 3.99 13.57
N LYS A 79 -0.76 2.74 13.64
CA LYS A 79 -1.45 2.19 14.83
C LYS A 79 -0.48 1.47 15.79
N ASN A 80 0.80 1.41 15.46
CA ASN A 80 1.86 0.82 16.27
C ASN A 80 2.79 1.90 16.82
#